data_AF-A0A6A9SHX1-F1
#
_entry.id   AF-A0A6A9SHX1-F1
#
_cell.length_a   1.000
_cell.length_b   1.000
_cell.length_c   1.000
_cell.angle_alpha   90.00
_cell.angle_beta   90.00
_cell.angle_gamma   90.00
#
_symmetry.space_group_name_H-M   'P 1'
#
loop_
_entity.id
_entity.type
_entity.pdbx_description
1 polymer ?
#
loop_
_entity_poly.entity_id
_entity_poly.type
_entity_poly.pdbx_seq_one_letter_code
_entity_poly.pdbx_strand_id
1 'polypeptide(L)'
;MDASIPDLLRLLVVPALGWAAVRDVRTRRVPNGLWRPLVLLGAVLVVWEGYAALGTPYAFQPFAVRVAFSLLFVVPLAYAFWYVGGFGGADARAFMTLAVLYPTYPAYELLGYSLPLVDTNLGVFSLTILTNTVLLGLAYPLALGARNALVGEFSVVMFVGRRVPVAALPDTHGSLLETSDGFTRDGLDLDALRMYLRWRGLALADLRENPDLRDPETLPDDPNDPTGGAVVTDGSGDPWGAAAFLEDIDSSAYGTTPAALREGLDLVVDRDDVWVTPGVPFIVPLFVGLLLALTFGDLLFWAMDAVGLVPA
;
A
#
# COMPACT_ATOMS: atom_id res chain seq x y z
N MET A 1 33.35 12.84 -8.99
CA MET A 1 33.28 12.23 -10.34
C MET A 1 31.93 12.59 -10.91
N ASP A 2 31.85 13.17 -12.10
CA ASP A 2 30.55 13.54 -12.70
C ASP A 2 29.59 12.34 -12.73
N ALA A 3 28.30 12.59 -12.52
CA ALA A 3 27.28 11.55 -12.52
C ALA A 3 27.33 10.74 -13.82
N SER A 4 27.30 9.41 -13.70
CA SER A 4 27.33 8.55 -14.87
C SER A 4 26.04 8.71 -15.69
N ILE A 5 26.09 8.46 -17.01
CA ILE A 5 24.89 8.48 -17.86
C ILE A 5 23.79 7.55 -17.29
N PRO A 6 24.09 6.30 -16.85
CA PRO A 6 23.13 5.46 -16.16
C PRO A 6 22.48 6.14 -14.95
N ASP A 7 23.24 6.80 -14.09
CA ASP A 7 22.70 7.47 -12.90
C ASP A 7 21.76 8.62 -13.27
N LEU A 8 22.13 9.44 -14.25
CA LEU A 8 21.25 10.52 -14.72
C LEU A 8 19.94 9.98 -15.30
N LEU A 9 19.98 8.86 -16.01
CA LEU A 9 18.77 8.22 -16.54
C LEU A 9 17.88 7.66 -15.44
N ARG A 10 18.44 7.18 -14.33
CA ARG A 10 17.65 6.69 -13.18
C ARG A 10 16.82 7.78 -12.53
N LEU A 11 17.25 9.04 -12.60
CA LEU A 11 16.48 10.17 -12.07
C LEU A 11 15.10 10.33 -12.75
N LEU A 12 14.88 9.76 -13.93
CA LEU A 12 13.55 9.71 -14.57
C LEU A 12 12.50 9.00 -13.71
N VAL A 13 12.91 8.11 -12.79
CA VAL A 13 11.98 7.46 -11.87
C VAL A 13 11.40 8.43 -10.85
N VAL A 14 12.12 9.51 -10.50
CA VAL A 14 11.70 10.47 -9.47
C VAL A 14 10.39 11.15 -9.85
N PRO A 15 10.24 11.81 -11.02
CA PRO A 15 8.96 12.38 -11.42
C PRO A 15 7.89 11.30 -11.65
N ALA A 16 8.26 10.10 -12.11
CA ALA A 16 7.32 8.99 -12.33
C ALA A 16 6.70 8.49 -11.00
N LEU A 17 7.51 8.29 -9.97
CA LEU A 17 7.06 7.91 -8.63
C LEU A 17 6.38 9.06 -7.89
N GLY A 18 6.83 10.30 -8.09
CA GLY A 18 6.13 11.48 -7.57
C GLY A 18 4.70 11.58 -8.12
N TRP A 19 4.54 11.36 -9.43
CA TRP A 19 3.22 11.27 -10.05
C TRP A 19 2.41 10.08 -9.51
N ALA A 20 3.04 8.91 -9.34
CA ALA A 20 2.38 7.75 -8.75
C ALA A 20 1.90 8.02 -7.33
N ALA A 21 2.71 8.70 -6.49
CA ALA A 21 2.36 9.08 -5.14
C ALA A 21 1.16 10.05 -5.10
N VAL A 22 1.16 11.08 -5.96
CA VAL A 22 0.03 12.02 -6.08
C VAL A 22 -1.24 11.30 -6.52
N ARG A 23 -1.12 10.38 -7.48
CA ARG A 23 -2.25 9.60 -7.97
C ARG A 23 -2.77 8.60 -6.93
N ASP A 24 -1.89 8.00 -6.15
CA ASP A 24 -2.26 7.07 -5.09
C ASP A 24 -3.03 7.80 -3.98
N VAL A 25 -2.60 9.01 -3.60
CA VAL A 25 -3.34 9.89 -2.67
C VAL A 25 -4.72 10.28 -3.21
N ARG A 26 -4.82 10.65 -4.49
CA ARG A 26 -6.06 11.19 -5.07
C ARG A 26 -7.07 10.12 -5.50
N THR A 27 -6.60 9.02 -6.07
CA THR A 27 -7.45 8.03 -6.75
C THR A 27 -7.18 6.59 -6.33
N ARG A 28 -6.25 6.32 -5.40
CA ARG A 28 -5.91 4.96 -4.90
C ARG A 28 -5.55 3.94 -5.96
N ARG A 29 -5.15 4.39 -7.14
CA ARG A 29 -4.98 3.56 -8.33
C ARG A 29 -3.79 4.05 -9.12
N VAL A 30 -2.76 3.22 -9.20
CA VAL A 30 -1.61 3.46 -10.07
C VAL A 30 -1.68 2.50 -11.27
N PRO A 31 -1.62 3.01 -12.52
CA PRO A 31 -1.81 2.16 -13.69
C PRO A 31 -0.64 1.20 -13.89
N ASN A 32 -0.97 -0.03 -14.27
CA ASN A 32 0.00 -1.10 -14.51
C ASN A 32 1.03 -0.74 -15.60
N GLY A 33 0.65 0.14 -16.54
CA GLY A 33 1.52 0.59 -17.63
C GLY A 33 2.72 1.43 -17.17
N LEU A 34 2.70 2.01 -15.96
CA LEU A 34 3.81 2.82 -15.44
C LEU A 34 5.09 2.00 -15.24
N TRP A 35 4.95 0.76 -14.76
CA TRP A 35 6.08 -0.03 -14.26
C TRP A 35 6.94 -0.62 -15.37
N ARG A 36 6.34 -1.07 -16.47
CA ARG A 36 7.03 -1.74 -17.58
C ARG A 36 8.17 -0.90 -18.19
N PRO A 37 7.97 0.38 -18.59
CA PRO A 37 9.06 1.18 -19.14
C PRO A 37 10.18 1.43 -18.13
N LEU A 38 9.86 1.55 -16.85
CA LEU A 38 10.84 1.75 -15.79
C LEU A 38 11.68 0.49 -15.53
N VAL A 39 11.06 -0.70 -15.53
CA VAL A 39 11.76 -1.98 -15.44
C VAL A 39 12.65 -2.20 -16.66
N LEU A 40 12.16 -1.90 -17.87
CA LEU A 40 12.95 -1.98 -19.09
C LEU A 40 14.17 -1.05 -19.02
N LEU A 41 13.97 0.19 -18.58
CA LEU A 41 15.05 1.14 -18.35
C LEU A 41 16.07 0.55 -17.38
N GLY A 42 15.65 0.09 -16.20
CA GLY A 42 16.55 -0.51 -15.22
C GLY A 42 17.33 -1.70 -15.77
N ALA A 43 16.67 -2.62 -16.49
CA ALA A 43 17.33 -3.77 -17.09
C ALA A 43 18.42 -3.35 -18.09
N VAL A 44 18.14 -2.35 -18.94
CA VAL A 44 19.13 -1.80 -19.88
C VAL A 44 20.30 -1.16 -19.13
N LEU A 45 20.04 -0.41 -18.07
CA LEU A 45 21.08 0.22 -17.25
C LEU A 45 21.96 -0.79 -16.53
N VAL A 46 21.39 -1.86 -15.98
CA VAL A 46 22.15 -2.95 -15.34
C VAL A 46 23.06 -3.65 -16.36
N VAL A 47 22.59 -3.90 -17.58
CA VAL A 47 23.43 -4.48 -18.64
C VAL A 47 24.56 -3.52 -19.02
N TRP A 48 24.27 -2.22 -19.14
CA TRP A 48 25.28 -1.20 -19.42
C TRP A 48 26.37 -1.21 -18.35
N GLU A 49 26.00 -1.09 -17.08
CA GLU A 49 26.96 -1.04 -15.97
C GLU A 49 27.72 -2.36 -15.81
N GLY A 50 27.07 -3.49 -16.06
CA GLY A 50 27.75 -4.79 -16.09
C GLY A 50 28.84 -4.84 -17.14
N TYR A 51 28.60 -4.29 -18.34
CA TYR A 51 29.62 -4.16 -19.38
C TYR A 51 30.77 -3.24 -18.95
N ALA A 52 30.47 -2.09 -18.33
CA ALA A 52 31.48 -1.18 -17.81
C ALA A 52 32.32 -1.82 -16.68
N ALA A 53 31.69 -2.61 -15.80
CA ALA A 53 32.34 -3.30 -14.70
C ALA A 53 33.26 -4.43 -15.18
N LEU A 54 32.96 -5.10 -16.30
CA LEU A 54 33.86 -6.06 -16.95
C LEU A 54 35.15 -5.40 -17.46
N GLY A 55 35.06 -4.14 -17.91
CA GLY A 55 36.22 -3.36 -18.36
C GLY A 55 37.08 -2.79 -17.23
N THR A 56 36.64 -2.91 -15.97
CA THR A 56 37.31 -2.31 -14.81
C THR A 56 37.86 -3.39 -13.88
N PRO A 57 39.18 -3.40 -13.58
CA PRO A 57 39.77 -4.39 -12.69
C PRO A 57 39.05 -4.48 -11.34
N TYR A 58 38.69 -5.71 -10.93
CA TYR A 58 38.03 -6.03 -9.66
C TYR A 58 36.61 -5.47 -9.44
N ALA A 59 36.01 -4.77 -10.41
CA ALA A 59 34.69 -4.15 -10.23
C ALA A 59 33.51 -5.10 -10.51
N PHE A 60 33.67 -6.08 -11.39
CA PHE A 60 32.56 -6.94 -11.83
C PHE A 60 31.98 -7.82 -10.71
N GLN A 61 32.83 -8.42 -9.88
CA GLN A 61 32.37 -9.29 -8.79
C GLN A 61 31.48 -8.57 -7.77
N PRO A 62 31.89 -7.42 -7.16
CA PRO A 62 31.02 -6.70 -6.24
C PRO A 62 29.75 -6.16 -6.92
N PHE A 63 29.84 -5.70 -8.18
CA PHE A 63 28.67 -5.31 -8.96
C PHE A 63 27.67 -6.48 -9.10
N ALA A 64 28.15 -7.64 -9.56
CA ALA A 64 27.32 -8.82 -9.77
C ALA A 64 26.67 -9.31 -8.46
N VAL A 65 27.39 -9.28 -7.34
CA VAL A 65 26.85 -9.63 -6.02
C VAL A 65 25.75 -8.66 -5.59
N ARG A 66 25.95 -7.35 -5.76
CA ARG A 66 24.95 -6.33 -5.40
C ARG A 66 23.69 -6.43 -6.26
N VAL A 67 23.85 -6.63 -7.57
CA VAL A 67 22.74 -6.88 -8.50
C VAL A 67 22.01 -8.17 -8.14
N ALA A 68 22.74 -9.26 -7.90
CA ALA A 68 22.14 -10.52 -7.48
C ALA A 68 21.39 -10.37 -6.17
N PHE A 69 21.95 -9.68 -5.17
CA PHE A 69 21.25 -9.45 -3.91
C PHE A 69 20.00 -8.59 -4.10
N SER A 70 20.09 -7.49 -4.85
CA SER A 70 18.93 -6.66 -5.13
C SER A 70 17.80 -7.45 -5.81
N LEU A 71 18.12 -8.22 -6.86
CA LEU A 71 17.12 -8.96 -7.63
C LEU A 71 16.64 -10.24 -6.94
N LEU A 72 17.50 -10.97 -6.23
CA LEU A 72 17.18 -12.26 -5.62
C LEU A 72 16.71 -12.14 -4.17
N PHE A 73 16.89 -10.99 -3.53
CA PHE A 73 16.37 -10.73 -2.19
C PHE A 73 15.22 -9.73 -2.21
N VAL A 74 15.41 -8.53 -2.78
CA VAL A 74 14.40 -7.46 -2.67
C VAL A 74 13.15 -7.76 -3.49
N VAL A 75 13.28 -8.33 -4.70
CA VAL A 75 12.11 -8.71 -5.51
C VAL A 75 11.28 -9.82 -4.84
N PRO A 76 11.86 -10.96 -4.41
CA PRO A 76 11.10 -11.97 -3.68
C PRO A 76 10.51 -11.46 -2.37
N LEU A 77 11.23 -10.60 -1.63
CA LEU A 77 10.71 -9.99 -0.40
C LEU A 77 9.49 -9.11 -0.68
N ALA A 78 9.53 -8.27 -1.71
CA ALA A 78 8.38 -7.45 -2.13
C ALA A 78 7.19 -8.32 -2.56
N TYR A 79 7.45 -9.43 -3.26
CA TYR A 79 6.42 -10.40 -3.62
C TYR A 79 5.84 -11.11 -2.39
N ALA A 80 6.68 -11.50 -1.44
CA ALA A 80 6.25 -12.16 -0.20
C ALA A 80 5.34 -11.24 0.63
N PHE A 81 5.70 -9.95 0.78
CA PHE A 81 4.85 -8.97 1.46
C PHE A 81 3.50 -8.79 0.77
N TRP A 82 3.47 -8.79 -0.56
CA TRP A 82 2.21 -8.77 -1.30
C TRP A 82 1.39 -10.05 -1.09
N TYR A 83 2.03 -11.21 -1.15
CA TYR A 83 1.37 -12.51 -1.00
C TYR A 83 0.71 -12.68 0.37
N VAL A 84 1.32 -12.16 1.44
CA VAL A 84 0.74 -12.18 2.80
C VAL A 84 -0.22 -11.02 3.08
N GLY A 85 -0.56 -10.20 2.08
CA GLY A 85 -1.48 -9.06 2.22
C GLY A 85 -0.89 -7.82 2.91
N GLY A 86 0.43 -7.77 3.11
CA GLY A 86 1.12 -6.62 3.72
C GLY A 86 1.29 -5.42 2.79
N PHE A 87 1.22 -5.63 1.47
CA PHE A 87 1.33 -4.58 0.44
C PHE A 87 0.20 -4.66 -0.59
N GLY A 88 -0.19 -3.50 -1.13
CA GLY A 88 -0.96 -3.46 -2.35
C GLY A 88 -0.14 -3.92 -3.56
N GLY A 89 -0.82 -4.39 -4.60
CA GLY A 89 -0.14 -4.84 -5.83
C GLY A 89 0.67 -3.74 -6.53
N ALA A 90 0.32 -2.47 -6.34
CA ALA A 90 1.09 -1.34 -6.84
C ALA A 90 2.40 -1.13 -6.06
N ASP A 91 2.37 -1.28 -4.74
CA ASP A 91 3.54 -1.10 -3.86
C ASP A 91 4.61 -2.16 -4.15
N ALA A 92 4.17 -3.42 -4.29
CA ALA A 92 5.05 -4.52 -4.63
C ALA A 92 5.76 -4.28 -5.97
N ARG A 93 5.02 -3.85 -7.00
CA ARG A 93 5.60 -3.52 -8.31
C ARG A 93 6.54 -2.33 -8.23
N ALA A 94 6.26 -1.33 -7.38
CA ALA A 94 7.13 -0.20 -7.18
C ALA A 94 8.49 -0.64 -6.60
N PHE A 95 8.50 -1.47 -5.56
CA PHE A 95 9.74 -2.02 -5.01
C PHE A 95 10.49 -2.90 -6.00
N MET A 96 9.80 -3.78 -6.72
CA MET A 96 10.45 -4.62 -7.73
C MET A 96 11.07 -3.77 -8.85
N THR A 97 10.38 -2.72 -9.27
CA THR A 97 10.90 -1.76 -10.26
C THR A 97 12.14 -1.04 -9.74
N LEU A 98 12.13 -0.61 -8.48
CA LEU A 98 13.26 0.06 -7.84
C LEU A 98 14.45 -0.89 -7.58
N ALA A 99 14.21 -2.17 -7.32
CA ALA A 99 15.26 -3.19 -7.24
C ALA A 99 16.00 -3.35 -8.57
N VAL A 100 15.26 -3.33 -9.70
CA VAL A 100 15.88 -3.39 -11.03
C VAL A 100 16.57 -2.08 -11.41
N LEU A 101 15.98 -0.93 -11.06
CA LEU A 101 16.57 0.38 -11.38
C LEU A 101 17.79 0.71 -10.53
N TYR A 102 17.78 0.39 -9.24
CA TYR A 102 18.85 0.73 -8.31
C TYR A 102 19.41 -0.49 -7.54
N PRO A 103 20.07 -1.43 -8.23
CA PRO A 103 20.75 -2.53 -7.55
C PRO A 103 22.01 -2.07 -6.80
N THR A 104 22.62 -0.97 -7.25
CA THR A 104 23.86 -0.39 -6.72
C THR A 104 23.66 1.09 -6.40
N TYR A 105 24.54 1.64 -5.56
CA TYR A 105 24.53 3.06 -5.21
C TYR A 105 24.82 3.92 -6.45
N PRO A 106 23.94 4.89 -6.78
CA PRO A 106 24.24 5.92 -7.77
C PRO A 106 25.17 6.97 -7.15
N ALA A 107 25.87 7.75 -7.99
CA ALA A 107 26.65 8.89 -7.54
C ALA A 107 26.24 10.16 -8.30
N TYR A 108 25.87 11.20 -7.56
CA TYR A 108 25.50 12.51 -8.10
C TYR A 108 26.31 13.62 -7.47
N GLU A 109 26.97 14.44 -8.29
CA GLU A 109 27.67 15.64 -7.82
C GLU A 109 26.73 16.84 -7.91
N LEU A 110 26.41 17.45 -6.77
CA LEU A 110 25.55 18.63 -6.69
C LEU A 110 26.12 19.65 -5.69
N LEU A 111 26.42 20.86 -6.16
CA LEU A 111 26.92 21.96 -5.33
C LEU A 111 28.17 21.61 -4.49
N GLY A 112 29.03 20.73 -5.01
CA GLY A 112 30.25 20.26 -4.33
C GLY A 112 30.03 19.12 -3.33
N TYR A 113 28.82 18.57 -3.26
CA TYR A 113 28.50 17.36 -2.52
C TYR A 113 28.33 16.17 -3.46
N SER A 114 28.85 15.01 -3.05
CA SER A 114 28.53 13.72 -3.65
C SER A 114 27.32 13.12 -2.92
N LEU A 115 26.24 12.88 -3.65
CA LEU A 115 25.01 12.29 -3.15
C LEU A 115 24.86 10.84 -3.65
N PRO A 116 24.33 9.93 -2.81
CA PRO A 116 23.93 10.14 -1.41
C PRO A 116 25.09 10.43 -0.45
N LEU A 117 24.79 11.10 0.67
CA LEU A 117 25.80 11.48 1.68
C LEU A 117 26.28 10.29 2.54
N VAL A 118 25.43 9.29 2.74
CA VAL A 118 25.67 8.13 3.59
C VAL A 118 25.55 6.85 2.77
N ASP A 119 26.67 6.17 2.59
CA ASP A 119 26.76 4.87 1.94
C ASP A 119 26.74 3.72 2.95
N THR A 120 26.23 2.57 2.52
CA THR A 120 26.26 1.33 3.32
C THR A 120 27.36 0.39 2.86
N ASN A 121 27.92 -0.40 3.78
CA ASN A 121 28.93 -1.42 3.47
C ASN A 121 28.45 -2.46 2.45
N LEU A 122 27.15 -2.79 2.45
CA LEU A 122 26.56 -3.74 1.52
C LEU A 122 26.50 -3.16 0.09
N GLY A 123 26.29 -1.85 -0.05
CA GLY A 123 26.24 -1.15 -1.34
C GLY A 123 25.05 -1.53 -2.22
N VAL A 124 23.95 -2.01 -1.63
CA VAL A 124 22.71 -2.35 -2.33
C VAL A 124 21.67 -1.25 -2.11
N PHE A 125 21.51 -0.37 -3.10
CA PHE A 125 20.72 0.86 -2.92
C PHE A 125 19.21 0.61 -2.80
N SER A 126 18.68 -0.39 -3.49
CA SER A 126 17.29 -0.81 -3.33
C SER A 126 16.93 -1.20 -1.89
N LEU A 127 17.90 -1.72 -1.14
CA LEU A 127 17.71 -2.03 0.28
C LEU A 127 17.62 -0.75 1.10
N THR A 128 18.46 0.25 0.82
CA THR A 128 18.38 1.57 1.45
C THR A 128 17.04 2.25 1.19
N ILE A 129 16.53 2.20 -0.04
CA ILE A 129 15.18 2.71 -0.34
C ILE A 129 14.13 1.95 0.49
N LEU A 130 14.21 0.62 0.55
CA LEU A 130 13.29 -0.21 1.33
C LEU A 130 13.33 0.15 2.82
N THR A 131 14.53 0.21 3.42
CA THR A 131 14.73 0.54 4.84
C THR A 131 14.18 1.93 5.16
N ASN A 132 14.53 2.94 4.38
CA ASN A 132 14.01 4.30 4.56
C ASN A 132 12.47 4.33 4.45
N THR A 133 11.91 3.59 3.49
CA THR A 133 10.46 3.48 3.30
C THR A 133 9.79 2.84 4.50
N VAL A 134 10.36 1.75 5.04
CA VAL A 134 9.83 1.07 6.23
C VAL A 134 9.88 1.99 7.45
N LEU A 135 10.98 2.71 7.67
CA LEU A 135 11.08 3.68 8.77
C LEU A 135 10.01 4.77 8.69
N LEU A 136 9.80 5.34 7.50
CA LEU A 136 8.75 6.34 7.27
C LEU A 136 7.35 5.71 7.41
N GLY A 137 7.16 4.49 6.92
CA GLY A 137 5.93 3.74 7.05
C GLY A 137 5.56 3.48 8.51
N LEU A 138 6.54 3.19 9.37
CA LEU A 138 6.37 3.01 10.82
C LEU A 138 6.06 4.32 11.56
N ALA A 139 6.48 5.47 11.05
CA ALA A 139 6.12 6.75 11.64
C ALA A 139 4.60 6.99 11.62
N TYR A 140 3.89 6.46 10.62
CA TYR A 140 2.44 6.61 10.49
C TYR A 140 1.63 5.96 11.63
N PRO A 141 1.71 4.64 11.90
CA PRO A 141 0.97 4.02 12.98
C PRO A 141 1.34 4.61 14.34
N LEU A 142 2.60 5.02 14.53
CA LEU A 142 3.04 5.72 15.75
C LEU A 142 2.37 7.09 15.90
N ALA A 143 2.30 7.88 14.82
CA ALA A 143 1.61 9.17 14.82
C ALA A 143 0.09 9.02 15.03
N LEU A 144 -0.51 7.98 14.43
CA LEU A 144 -1.92 7.64 14.61
C LEU A 144 -2.20 7.24 16.06
N GLY A 145 -1.36 6.38 16.64
CA GLY A 145 -1.43 5.98 18.05
C GLY A 145 -1.31 7.19 18.97
N ALA A 146 -0.32 8.05 18.76
CA ALA A 146 -0.18 9.29 19.52
C ALA A 146 -1.42 10.19 19.41
N ARG A 147 -1.97 10.37 18.20
CA ARG A 147 -3.20 11.15 17.97
C ARG A 147 -4.38 10.56 18.74
N ASN A 148 -4.56 9.25 18.71
CA ASN A 148 -5.65 8.57 19.41
C ASN A 148 -5.46 8.63 20.94
N ALA A 149 -4.23 8.50 21.44
CA ALA A 149 -3.89 8.66 22.86
C ALA A 149 -4.27 10.05 23.38
N LEU A 150 -4.03 11.10 22.58
CA LEU A 150 -4.37 12.48 22.94
C LEU A 150 -5.87 12.71 23.08
N VAL A 151 -6.70 11.85 22.48
CA VAL A 151 -8.17 11.89 22.60
C VAL A 151 -8.67 10.90 23.68
N GLY A 152 -7.77 10.22 24.39
CA GLY A 152 -8.08 9.32 25.50
C GLY A 152 -8.32 7.86 25.10
N GLU A 153 -8.04 7.48 23.85
CA GLU A 153 -8.20 6.11 23.37
C GLU A 153 -6.92 5.29 23.63
N PHE A 154 -7.00 4.33 24.56
CA PHE A 154 -5.87 3.47 24.94
C PHE A 154 -6.18 2.00 24.64
N SER A 155 -5.95 1.58 23.41
CA SER A 155 -6.11 0.20 22.95
C SER A 155 -5.08 -0.13 21.87
N VAL A 156 -4.74 -1.40 21.63
CA VAL A 156 -3.77 -1.77 20.57
C VAL A 156 -4.21 -1.25 19.19
N VAL A 157 -5.51 -1.14 18.97
CA VAL A 157 -6.13 -0.69 17.72
C VAL A 157 -5.89 0.79 17.45
N MET A 158 -5.52 1.57 18.47
CA MET A 158 -5.16 2.97 18.33
C MET A 158 -4.00 3.19 17.35
N PHE A 159 -3.14 2.20 17.11
CA PHE A 159 -2.03 2.31 16.16
C PHE A 159 -2.41 1.95 14.72
N VAL A 160 -3.58 1.34 14.52
CA VAL A 160 -3.98 0.74 13.24
C VAL A 160 -5.29 1.34 12.71
N GLY A 161 -6.08 1.97 13.57
CA GLY A 161 -7.40 2.48 13.26
C GLY A 161 -7.62 3.91 13.70
N ARG A 162 -8.71 4.51 13.22
CA ARG A 162 -9.30 5.72 13.79
C ARG A 162 -10.79 5.51 14.00
N ARG A 163 -11.36 6.14 15.03
CA ARG A 163 -12.81 6.23 15.18
C ARG A 163 -13.41 7.18 14.15
N VAL A 164 -14.48 6.74 13.51
CA VAL A 164 -15.23 7.48 12.51
C VAL A 164 -16.72 7.35 12.83
N PRO A 165 -17.49 8.45 12.80
CA PRO A 165 -18.94 8.38 12.91
C PRO A 165 -19.52 7.55 11.77
N VAL A 166 -20.47 6.67 12.09
CA VAL A 166 -21.11 5.78 11.10
C VAL A 166 -21.69 6.56 9.92
N ALA A 167 -22.25 7.75 10.18
CA ALA A 167 -22.79 8.63 9.14
C ALA A 167 -21.75 9.06 8.08
N ALA A 168 -20.46 9.05 8.41
CA ALA A 168 -19.37 9.41 7.50
C ALA A 168 -18.78 8.20 6.75
N LEU A 169 -19.23 6.97 7.02
CA LEU A 169 -18.71 5.76 6.37
C LEU A 169 -18.87 5.76 4.85
N PRO A 170 -19.97 6.25 4.25
CA PRO A 170 -20.10 6.30 2.78
C PRO A 170 -19.00 7.12 2.10
N ASP A 171 -18.45 8.12 2.78
CA ASP A 171 -17.38 8.99 2.26
C ASP A 171 -15.99 8.59 2.77
N THR A 172 -15.93 7.58 3.64
CA THR A 172 -14.68 7.10 4.25
C THR A 172 -14.13 5.91 3.46
N HIS A 173 -12.80 5.84 3.38
CA HIS A 173 -12.09 4.73 2.77
C HIS A 173 -11.45 3.86 3.85
N GLY A 174 -11.34 2.57 3.56
CA GLY A 174 -10.78 1.57 4.46
C GLY A 174 -11.77 0.44 4.72
N SER A 175 -11.50 -0.33 5.76
CA SER A 175 -12.28 -1.45 6.24
C SER A 175 -12.62 -1.26 7.70
N LEU A 176 -13.73 -1.85 8.13
CA LEU A 176 -14.08 -1.92 9.55
C LEU A 176 -13.04 -2.76 10.30
N LEU A 177 -12.63 -2.26 11.47
CA LEU A 177 -11.71 -2.94 12.38
C LEU A 177 -12.45 -3.61 13.54
N GLU A 178 -13.77 -3.54 13.56
CA GLU A 178 -14.62 -4.04 14.63
C GLU A 178 -15.66 -5.02 14.10
N THR A 179 -16.11 -5.87 15.02
CA THR A 179 -17.28 -6.73 14.89
C THR A 179 -18.17 -6.54 16.13
N SER A 180 -19.29 -7.27 16.22
CA SER A 180 -20.13 -7.28 17.42
C SER A 180 -19.35 -7.70 18.68
N ASP A 181 -18.35 -8.57 18.51
CA ASP A 181 -17.66 -9.28 19.59
C ASP A 181 -16.28 -8.69 19.93
N GLY A 182 -15.75 -7.78 19.10
CA GLY A 182 -14.44 -7.17 19.34
C GLY A 182 -13.80 -6.59 18.10
N PHE A 183 -12.49 -6.79 17.96
CA PHE A 183 -11.70 -6.27 16.84
C PHE A 183 -11.35 -7.36 15.83
N THR A 184 -11.36 -7.00 14.55
CA THR A 184 -11.02 -7.86 13.42
C THR A 184 -10.01 -7.18 12.50
N ARG A 185 -9.34 -7.99 11.67
CA ARG A 185 -8.48 -7.53 10.57
C ARG A 185 -9.14 -7.69 9.20
N ASP A 186 -10.20 -8.48 9.14
CA ASP A 186 -10.90 -8.89 7.91
C ASP A 186 -12.35 -8.39 7.90
N GLY A 187 -12.58 -7.21 8.50
CA GLY A 187 -13.91 -6.59 8.55
C GLY A 187 -14.36 -6.05 7.20
N LEU A 188 -15.63 -5.67 7.12
CA LEU A 188 -16.26 -5.15 5.91
C LEU A 188 -15.46 -3.99 5.28
N ASP A 189 -15.13 -4.13 4.00
CA ASP A 189 -14.57 -3.04 3.20
C ASP A 189 -15.64 -1.98 2.92
N LEU A 190 -15.31 -0.70 3.12
CA LEU A 190 -16.26 0.41 2.95
C LEU A 190 -16.60 0.69 1.48
N ASP A 191 -15.77 0.26 0.51
CA ASP A 191 -16.15 0.23 -0.89
C ASP A 191 -17.17 -0.88 -1.16
N ALA A 192 -17.06 -2.04 -0.52
CA ALA A 192 -18.07 -3.09 -0.61
C ALA A 192 -19.41 -2.65 0.01
N LEU A 193 -19.37 -1.96 1.15
CA LEU A 193 -20.57 -1.33 1.75
C LEU A 193 -21.24 -0.37 0.76
N ARG A 194 -20.47 0.50 0.11
CA ARG A 194 -21.00 1.42 -0.91
C ARG A 194 -21.60 0.69 -2.11
N MET A 195 -20.96 -0.38 -2.58
CA MET A 195 -21.49 -1.21 -3.66
C MET A 195 -22.82 -1.83 -3.25
N TYR A 196 -22.90 -2.40 -2.04
CA TYR A 196 -24.13 -2.98 -1.50
C TYR A 196 -25.26 -1.97 -1.36
N LEU A 197 -24.97 -0.78 -0.80
CA LEU A 197 -25.96 0.30 -0.67
C LEU A 197 -26.49 0.75 -2.05
N ARG A 198 -25.60 0.86 -3.04
CA ARG A 198 -25.99 1.18 -4.42
C ARG A 198 -26.85 0.09 -5.02
N TRP A 199 -26.42 -1.17 -4.92
CA TRP A 199 -27.15 -2.35 -5.38
C TRP A 199 -28.57 -2.38 -4.83
N ARG A 200 -28.68 -2.12 -3.52
CA ARG A 200 -29.97 -2.07 -2.82
C ARG A 200 -30.78 -0.79 -3.08
N GLY A 201 -30.16 0.25 -3.64
CA GLY A 201 -30.81 1.54 -3.88
C GLY A 201 -31.12 2.35 -2.61
N LEU A 202 -30.35 2.14 -1.54
CA LEU A 202 -30.59 2.74 -0.22
C LEU A 202 -29.40 3.58 0.25
N ALA A 203 -29.68 4.58 1.09
CA ALA A 203 -28.66 5.24 1.88
C ALA A 203 -28.40 4.45 3.17
N LEU A 204 -27.21 4.63 3.75
CA LEU A 204 -26.88 4.02 5.04
C LEU A 204 -27.85 4.47 6.15
N ALA A 205 -28.37 5.70 6.09
CA ALA A 205 -29.35 6.21 7.03
C ALA A 205 -30.67 5.43 6.97
N ASP A 206 -31.13 5.03 5.78
CA ASP A 206 -32.38 4.29 5.60
C ASP A 206 -32.33 2.95 6.35
N LEU A 207 -31.19 2.25 6.28
CA LEU A 207 -30.94 1.00 7.02
C LEU A 207 -30.91 1.19 8.54
N ARG A 208 -30.54 2.38 9.01
CA ARG A 208 -30.50 2.71 10.45
C ARG A 208 -31.87 3.08 11.01
N GLU A 209 -32.65 3.80 10.22
CA GLU A 209 -33.95 4.31 10.64
C GLU A 209 -35.07 3.25 10.52
N ASN A 210 -34.90 2.25 9.65
CA ASN A 210 -35.92 1.24 9.36
C ASN A 210 -35.41 -0.19 9.63
N PRO A 211 -35.63 -0.72 10.85
CA PRO A 211 -35.22 -2.09 11.20
C PRO A 211 -35.81 -3.18 10.31
N ASP A 212 -36.98 -2.93 9.70
CA ASP A 212 -37.66 -3.86 8.80
C ASP A 212 -36.84 -4.13 7.52
N LEU A 213 -35.90 -3.25 7.16
CA LEU A 213 -34.96 -3.47 6.05
C LEU A 213 -33.89 -4.53 6.37
N ARG A 214 -33.97 -5.21 7.53
CA ARG A 214 -33.21 -6.44 7.83
C ARG A 214 -33.90 -7.70 7.31
N ASP A 215 -35.11 -7.58 6.76
CA ASP A 215 -35.86 -8.71 6.24
C ASP A 215 -35.44 -9.03 4.79
N PRO A 216 -35.07 -10.30 4.47
CA PRO A 216 -34.78 -10.72 3.10
C PRO A 216 -35.90 -10.40 2.09
N GLU A 217 -37.17 -10.33 2.53
CA GLU A 217 -38.30 -10.00 1.64
C GLU A 217 -38.27 -8.54 1.16
N THR A 218 -37.45 -7.68 1.78
CA THR A 218 -37.25 -6.29 1.34
C THR A 218 -36.13 -6.13 0.32
N LEU A 219 -35.50 -7.23 -0.11
CA LEU A 219 -34.52 -7.21 -1.18
C LEU A 219 -35.22 -6.89 -2.51
N PRO A 220 -34.62 -6.03 -3.35
CA PRO A 220 -35.23 -5.65 -4.62
C PRO A 220 -35.30 -6.86 -5.58
N ASP A 221 -36.47 -7.07 -6.20
CA ASP A 221 -36.64 -8.08 -7.27
C ASP A 221 -35.79 -7.77 -8.51
N ASP A 222 -35.50 -6.48 -8.74
CA ASP A 222 -34.63 -5.96 -9.80
C ASP A 222 -33.65 -4.95 -9.18
N PRO A 223 -32.49 -5.40 -8.66
CA PRO A 223 -31.54 -4.53 -8.00
C PRO A 223 -30.91 -3.51 -8.96
N ASN A 224 -30.44 -2.39 -8.40
CA ASN A 224 -29.67 -1.44 -9.20
C ASN A 224 -28.33 -2.06 -9.57
N ASP A 225 -27.86 -1.76 -10.78
CA ASP A 225 -26.59 -2.27 -11.27
C ASP A 225 -25.40 -1.83 -10.37
N PRO A 226 -24.74 -2.77 -9.66
CA PRO A 226 -23.54 -2.46 -8.90
C PRO A 226 -22.33 -2.28 -9.81
N THR A 227 -22.30 -3.06 -10.92
CA THR A 227 -21.60 -2.95 -12.23
C THR A 227 -21.74 -4.30 -13.00
N GLY A 228 -22.64 -4.40 -13.99
CA GLY A 228 -22.91 -5.52 -14.91
C GLY A 228 -23.72 -6.72 -14.38
N GLY A 229 -24.99 -6.84 -14.80
CA GLY A 229 -25.69 -8.11 -15.14
C GLY A 229 -26.33 -8.98 -14.04
N ALA A 230 -27.66 -9.02 -14.00
CA ALA A 230 -28.52 -9.64 -12.97
C ALA A 230 -28.54 -11.20 -12.91
N VAL A 231 -28.63 -11.77 -11.70
CA VAL A 231 -29.18 -13.12 -11.41
C VAL A 231 -30.07 -13.15 -10.16
N VAL A 232 -31.16 -13.93 -10.24
CA VAL A 232 -32.18 -14.19 -9.22
C VAL A 232 -31.66 -15.02 -8.04
N THR A 233 -32.02 -14.62 -6.82
CA THR A 233 -31.59 -15.22 -5.54
C THR A 233 -32.24 -16.56 -5.23
N ASP A 234 -31.50 -17.49 -4.61
CA ASP A 234 -31.97 -18.78 -4.10
C ASP A 234 -32.24 -18.77 -2.58
N GLY A 235 -32.94 -17.76 -2.06
CA GLY A 235 -33.69 -17.86 -0.79
C GLY A 235 -32.92 -18.36 0.45
N SER A 236 -31.61 -18.09 0.56
CA SER A 236 -30.71 -18.75 1.51
C SER A 236 -30.79 -18.30 2.98
N GLY A 237 -31.83 -17.56 3.39
CA GLY A 237 -32.01 -17.16 4.80
C GLY A 237 -30.96 -16.14 5.30
N ASP A 238 -30.38 -15.37 4.38
CA ASP A 238 -29.47 -14.25 4.65
C ASP A 238 -30.28 -12.95 4.88
N PRO A 239 -30.37 -12.42 6.13
CA PRO A 239 -31.17 -11.24 6.45
C PRO A 239 -30.82 -10.01 5.60
N TRP A 240 -29.55 -9.89 5.23
CA TRP A 240 -29.04 -8.75 4.48
C TRP A 240 -28.99 -9.00 2.97
N GLY A 241 -29.27 -10.22 2.50
CA GLY A 241 -29.01 -10.62 1.12
C GLY A 241 -27.54 -10.49 0.73
N ALA A 242 -26.61 -10.64 1.68
CA ALA A 242 -25.17 -10.47 1.42
C ALA A 242 -24.64 -11.50 0.42
N ALA A 243 -25.10 -12.76 0.50
CA ALA A 243 -24.78 -13.79 -0.48
C ALA A 243 -25.32 -13.44 -1.87
N ALA A 244 -26.59 -13.04 -1.96
CA ALA A 244 -27.24 -12.61 -3.19
C ALA A 244 -26.49 -11.46 -3.87
N PHE A 245 -26.15 -10.41 -3.11
CA PHE A 245 -25.35 -9.29 -3.62
C PHE A 245 -24.00 -9.74 -4.18
N LEU A 246 -23.29 -10.63 -3.49
CA LEU A 246 -21.96 -11.09 -3.93
C LEU A 246 -22.00 -12.05 -5.12
N GLU A 247 -23.13 -12.75 -5.33
CA GLU A 247 -23.37 -13.56 -6.53
C GLU A 247 -23.76 -12.71 -7.74
N ASP A 248 -24.44 -11.59 -7.51
CA ASP A 248 -24.94 -10.68 -8.56
C ASP A 248 -23.85 -9.78 -9.17
N ILE A 249 -22.68 -9.66 -8.52
CA ILE A 249 -21.59 -8.83 -9.02
C ILE A 249 -20.61 -9.62 -9.92
N ASP A 250 -20.34 -9.10 -11.11
CA ASP A 250 -19.35 -9.64 -12.06
C ASP A 250 -17.88 -9.62 -11.55
N SER A 251 -17.63 -8.98 -10.40
CA SER A 251 -16.30 -8.75 -9.83
C SER A 251 -16.29 -8.96 -8.32
N SER A 252 -15.12 -9.26 -7.72
CA SER A 252 -15.06 -9.39 -6.26
C SER A 252 -15.30 -8.05 -5.55
N ALA A 253 -16.09 -8.04 -4.47
CA ALA A 253 -16.29 -6.87 -3.62
C ALA A 253 -15.09 -6.63 -2.68
N TYR A 254 -13.91 -6.42 -3.26
CA TYR A 254 -12.65 -6.17 -2.53
C TYR A 254 -12.27 -7.30 -1.55
N GLY A 255 -12.66 -8.55 -1.87
CA GLY A 255 -12.42 -9.71 -1.01
C GLY A 255 -13.41 -9.85 0.15
N THR A 256 -14.42 -8.97 0.25
CA THR A 256 -15.49 -9.07 1.25
C THR A 256 -16.28 -10.36 1.05
N THR A 257 -16.45 -11.11 2.13
CA THR A 257 -17.25 -12.34 2.15
C THR A 257 -18.69 -12.04 2.58
N PRO A 258 -19.67 -12.93 2.31
CA PRO A 258 -21.04 -12.72 2.78
C PRO A 258 -21.13 -12.55 4.30
N ALA A 259 -20.31 -13.30 5.04
CA ALA A 259 -20.25 -13.21 6.50
C ALA A 259 -19.72 -11.84 6.96
N ALA A 260 -18.63 -11.36 6.37
CA ALA A 260 -18.05 -10.05 6.70
C ALA A 260 -19.02 -8.90 6.38
N LEU A 261 -19.78 -9.01 5.27
CA LEU A 261 -20.80 -8.02 4.93
C LEU A 261 -21.95 -8.01 5.92
N ARG A 262 -22.50 -9.18 6.29
CA ARG A 262 -23.56 -9.27 7.32
C ARG A 262 -23.12 -8.67 8.65
N GLU A 263 -21.97 -9.12 9.15
CA GLU A 263 -21.42 -8.67 10.42
C GLU A 263 -21.12 -7.16 10.42
N GLY A 264 -20.60 -6.65 9.30
CA GLY A 264 -20.38 -5.22 9.13
C GLY A 264 -21.69 -4.41 9.11
N LEU A 265 -22.74 -4.91 8.43
CA LEU A 265 -24.06 -4.27 8.41
C LEU A 265 -24.71 -4.25 9.79
N ASP A 266 -24.69 -5.37 10.52
CA ASP A 266 -25.19 -5.45 11.90
C ASP A 266 -24.48 -4.43 12.80
N LEU A 267 -23.16 -4.33 12.68
CA LEU A 267 -22.35 -3.39 13.46
C LEU A 267 -22.69 -1.93 13.16
N VAL A 268 -22.75 -1.53 11.88
CA VAL A 268 -22.96 -0.12 11.51
C VAL A 268 -24.39 0.35 11.74
N VAL A 269 -25.37 -0.56 11.83
CA VAL A 269 -26.73 -0.16 12.14
C VAL A 269 -26.88 0.22 13.61
N ASP A 270 -26.25 -0.56 14.49
CA ASP A 270 -26.42 -0.45 15.95
C ASP A 270 -25.44 0.53 16.62
N ARG A 271 -24.34 0.89 15.97
CA ARG A 271 -23.31 1.79 16.52
C ARG A 271 -23.39 3.21 15.96
N ASP A 272 -22.96 4.19 16.74
CA ASP A 272 -22.81 5.57 16.28
C ASP A 272 -21.39 5.87 15.76
N ASP A 273 -20.38 5.21 16.32
CA ASP A 273 -18.98 5.32 15.93
C ASP A 273 -18.35 3.94 15.81
N VAL A 274 -17.50 3.75 14.80
CA VAL A 274 -16.78 2.50 14.55
C VAL A 274 -15.30 2.78 14.25
N TRP A 275 -14.46 1.78 14.49
CA TRP A 275 -13.05 1.84 14.08
C TRP A 275 -12.86 1.45 12.62
N VAL A 276 -12.11 2.28 11.90
CA VAL A 276 -11.82 2.09 10.48
C VAL A 276 -10.32 2.12 10.23
N THR A 277 -9.82 1.24 9.36
CA THR A 277 -8.44 1.33 8.86
C THR A 277 -8.26 2.63 8.09
N PRO A 278 -7.26 3.45 8.43
CA PRO A 278 -6.92 4.58 7.59
C PRO A 278 -6.27 4.03 6.32
N GLY A 279 -6.95 4.16 5.18
CA GLY A 279 -6.30 3.89 3.91
C GLY A 279 -5.11 4.84 3.77
N VAL A 280 -3.87 4.38 3.95
CA VAL A 280 -2.68 5.24 3.70
C VAL A 280 -2.01 4.76 2.41
N PRO A 281 -1.75 5.65 1.46
CA PRO A 281 -1.08 5.30 0.22
C PRO A 281 0.39 5.01 0.51
N PHE A 282 0.80 3.73 0.44
CA PHE A 282 2.16 3.30 0.77
C PHE A 282 3.19 3.80 -0.27
N ILE A 283 2.75 4.23 -1.45
CA ILE A 283 3.61 4.88 -2.45
C ILE A 283 4.16 6.22 -1.96
N VAL A 284 3.48 6.91 -1.04
CA VAL A 284 3.98 8.18 -0.47
C VAL A 284 5.24 7.98 0.38
N PRO A 285 5.26 7.13 1.43
CA PRO A 285 6.49 6.87 2.16
C PRO A 285 7.57 6.25 1.27
N LEU A 286 7.20 5.47 0.24
CA LEU A 286 8.17 4.98 -0.75
C LEU A 286 8.84 6.09 -1.54
N PHE A 287 8.06 7.06 -2.03
CA PHE A 287 8.58 8.19 -2.77
C PHE A 287 9.49 9.07 -1.90
N VAL A 288 9.06 9.37 -0.67
CA VAL A 288 9.88 10.12 0.29
C VAL A 288 11.14 9.33 0.66
N GLY A 289 11.02 8.01 0.85
CA GLY A 289 12.13 7.10 1.12
C GLY A 289 13.16 7.08 -0.01
N LEU A 290 12.71 7.11 -1.27
CA LEU A 290 13.58 7.26 -2.44
C LEU A 290 14.30 8.62 -2.44
N LEU A 291 13.59 9.73 -2.19
CA LEU A 291 14.21 11.05 -2.15
C LEU A 291 15.29 11.13 -1.07
N LEU A 292 15.01 10.59 0.12
CA LEU A 292 15.99 10.51 1.20
C LEU A 292 17.14 9.59 0.84
N ALA A 293 16.88 8.44 0.21
CA ALA A 293 17.93 7.54 -0.25
C ALA A 293 18.84 8.22 -1.29
N LEU A 294 18.30 9.02 -2.22
CA LEU A 294 19.08 9.69 -3.27
C LEU A 294 19.86 10.90 -2.77
N THR A 295 19.39 11.56 -1.71
CA THR A 295 20.00 12.80 -1.19
C THR A 295 20.85 12.52 0.04
N PHE A 296 20.27 11.92 1.07
CA PHE A 296 20.94 11.63 2.33
C PHE A 296 21.62 10.26 2.33
N GLY A 297 20.97 9.23 1.79
CA GLY A 297 21.43 7.84 1.89
C GLY A 297 20.64 7.04 2.93
N ASP A 298 21.30 6.13 3.62
CA ASP A 298 20.65 5.19 4.54
C ASP A 298 20.48 5.77 5.96
N LEU A 299 19.23 6.07 6.32
CA LEU A 299 18.89 6.67 7.62
C LEU A 299 19.15 5.72 8.78
N LEU A 300 18.86 4.43 8.60
CA LEU A 300 19.04 3.44 9.66
C LEU A 300 20.53 3.24 9.92
N PHE A 301 21.32 3.10 8.85
CA PHE A 301 22.76 2.95 8.94
C PHE A 301 23.38 4.16 9.64
N TRP A 302 22.99 5.38 9.25
CA TRP A 302 23.44 6.61 9.91
C TRP A 302 23.11 6.62 11.41
N ALA A 303 21.88 6.26 11.79
CA ALA A 303 21.46 6.23 13.19
C ALA A 303 22.22 5.15 13.99
N MET A 304 22.45 3.98 13.39
CA MET A 304 23.21 2.90 14.01
C MET A 304 24.68 3.29 14.20
N ASP A 305 25.29 3.93 13.20
CA ASP A 305 26.67 4.43 13.26
C ASP A 305 26.82 5.50 14.36
N ALA A 306 25.87 6.43 14.44
CA ALA A 306 25.85 7.47 15.47
C ALA A 306 25.80 6.93 16.92
N VAL A 307 25.28 5.70 17.12
CA VAL A 307 25.18 5.03 18.43
C VAL A 307 26.29 3.96 18.60
N GLY A 308 27.21 3.84 17.64
CA GLY A 308 28.34 2.91 17.70
C GLY A 308 27.97 1.44 17.46
N LEU A 309 26.85 1.18 16.78
CA LEU A 309 26.38 -0.17 16.45
C LEU A 309 26.91 -0.70 15.12
N VAL A 310 27.59 0.15 14.33
CA VAL A 310 28.23 -0.24 13.07
C VAL A 310 29.74 -0.35 13.29
N PRO A 311 30.39 -1.46 12.91
CA PRO A 311 31.84 -1.56 12.93
C PRO A 311 32.43 -0.59 11.91
N ALA A 312 33.39 0.22 12.38
CA ALA A 312 34.19 1.14 11.55
C ALA A 312 34.99 0.41 10.46
#